data_AF-A0A830F479-F1
#
_entry.id   AF-A0A830F479-F1
#
_cell.length_a   1.000
_cell.length_b   1.000
_cell.length_c   1.000
_cell.angle_alpha   90.00
_cell.angle_beta   90.00
_cell.angle_gamma   90.00
#
_symmetry.space_group_name_H-M   'P 1'
#
loop_
_entity.id
_entity.type
_entity.pdbx_description
1 polymer ?
#
loop_
_entity_poly.entity_id
_entity_poly.type
_entity_poly.pdbx_seq_one_letter_code
_entity_poly.pdbx_strand_id
1 'polypeptide(L)'
;MSNPTDEELLTELATYQNRKLLLWQLAADGRTFCGIRFIAREYDLQAAPADEQVQAFVDDMLSDGEVRPEYDSMADWDALEAKHGDTAD
;
A
#
# COMPACT_ATOMS: atom_id res chain seq x y z
N MET A 1 -18.23 -0.62 -13.65
CA MET A 1 -18.06 -0.44 -12.20
C MET A 1 -17.33 0.87 -11.99
N SER A 2 -17.61 1.60 -10.92
CA SER A 2 -16.79 2.77 -10.57
C SER A 2 -15.45 2.28 -10.01
N ASN A 3 -14.37 3.03 -10.26
CA ASN A 3 -13.08 2.72 -9.65
C ASN A 3 -13.19 2.86 -8.12
N PRO A 4 -12.46 2.03 -7.34
CA PRO A 4 -12.40 2.17 -5.90
C PRO A 4 -11.92 3.56 -5.47
N THR A 5 -12.52 4.07 -4.40
CA THR A 5 -12.06 5.27 -3.69
C THR A 5 -10.81 4.95 -2.86
N ASP A 6 -10.05 5.99 -2.48
CA ASP A 6 -8.86 5.78 -1.66
C ASP A 6 -9.18 5.24 -0.26
N GLU A 7 -10.35 5.59 0.28
CA GLU A 7 -10.85 5.05 1.55
C GLU A 7 -11.14 3.55 1.46
N GLU A 8 -11.77 3.09 0.36
CA GLU A 8 -12.02 1.67 0.12
C GLU A 8 -10.71 0.88 0.00
N LEU A 9 -9.71 1.43 -0.72
CA LEU A 9 -8.40 0.81 -0.85
C LEU A 9 -7.64 0.72 0.48
N LEU A 10 -7.68 1.78 1.30
CA LEU A 10 -7.03 1.80 2.62
C LEU A 10 -7.73 0.85 3.60
N THR A 11 -9.06 0.80 3.57
CA THR A 11 -9.86 -0.10 4.41
C THR A 11 -9.54 -1.56 4.09
N GLU A 12 -9.49 -1.90 2.80
CA GLU A 12 -9.15 -3.25 2.35
C GLU A 12 -7.70 -3.60 2.72
N LEU A 13 -6.74 -2.69 2.52
CA LEU A 13 -5.34 -2.90 2.91
C LEU A 13 -5.17 -3.13 4.41
N ALA A 14 -5.98 -2.46 5.25
CA ALA A 14 -5.93 -2.63 6.70
C ALA A 14 -6.30 -4.06 7.15
N THR A 15 -7.06 -4.82 6.35
CA THR A 15 -7.45 -6.20 6.67
C THR A 15 -6.25 -7.16 6.73
N TYR A 16 -5.16 -6.84 6.04
CA TYR A 16 -3.91 -7.62 6.05
C TYR A 16 -3.11 -7.44 7.35
N GLN A 17 -3.50 -6.50 8.23
CA GLN A 17 -2.89 -6.24 9.53
C GLN A 17 -1.36 -6.01 9.48
N ASN A 18 -0.84 -5.59 8.33
CA ASN A 18 0.58 -5.33 8.14
C ASN A 18 0.84 -3.82 8.20
N ARG A 19 1.43 -3.39 9.32
CA ARG A 19 1.71 -1.98 9.59
C ARG A 19 2.61 -1.34 8.52
N LYS A 20 3.63 -2.05 8.04
CA LYS A 20 4.56 -1.52 7.03
C LYS A 20 3.85 -1.25 5.70
N LEU A 21 2.90 -2.10 5.30
CA LEU A 21 2.11 -1.88 4.09
C LEU A 21 1.27 -0.61 4.18
N LEU A 22 0.61 -0.37 5.32
CA LEU A 22 -0.17 0.84 5.55
C LEU A 22 0.70 2.10 5.50
N LEU A 23 1.84 2.09 6.20
CA LEU A 23 2.79 3.21 6.17
C LEU A 23 3.30 3.49 4.77
N TRP A 24 3.65 2.43 4.03
CA TRP A 24 4.12 2.56 2.65
C TRP A 24 3.05 3.15 1.75
N GLN A 25 1.80 2.66 1.83
CA GLN A 25 0.69 3.19 1.04
C GLN A 25 0.42 4.68 1.36
N LEU A 26 0.44 5.06 2.64
CA LEU A 26 0.27 6.46 3.04
C LEU A 26 1.43 7.36 2.57
N ALA A 27 2.64 6.83 2.53
CA ALA A 27 3.80 7.53 1.99
C ALA A 27 3.77 7.63 0.45
N ALA A 28 3.25 6.61 -0.22
CA ALA A 28 3.10 6.55 -1.68
C ALA A 28 2.08 7.56 -2.20
N ASP A 29 0.96 7.77 -1.48
CA ASP A 29 -0.04 8.80 -1.79
C ASP A 29 0.55 10.23 -1.75
N GLY A 30 1.74 10.38 -1.13
CA GLY A 30 2.55 11.59 -1.09
C GLY A 30 3.65 11.72 -2.17
N ARG A 31 3.71 10.80 -3.15
CA ARG A 31 4.63 10.79 -4.32
C ARG A 31 6.09 10.38 -4.11
N THR A 32 6.41 9.58 -3.09
CA THR A 32 7.77 9.04 -2.93
C THR A 32 7.90 7.55 -3.28
N PHE A 33 6.79 6.79 -3.28
CA PHE A 33 6.80 5.34 -3.50
C PHE A 33 5.67 4.90 -4.44
N CYS A 34 5.77 3.66 -4.96
CA CYS A 34 4.68 3.00 -5.67
C CYS A 34 3.60 2.55 -4.67
N GLY A 35 2.40 3.09 -4.80
CA GLY A 35 1.22 2.69 -4.01
C GLY A 35 0.27 1.80 -4.82
N ILE A 36 -0.87 1.44 -4.22
CA ILE A 36 -1.87 0.55 -4.81
C ILE A 36 -2.27 0.97 -6.22
N ARG A 37 -2.59 2.26 -6.45
CA ARG A 37 -2.99 2.76 -7.77
C ARG A 37 -1.88 2.68 -8.83
N PHE A 38 -0.62 2.78 -8.40
CA PHE A 38 0.51 2.60 -9.31
C PHE A 38 0.59 1.14 -9.74
N ILE A 39 0.58 0.21 -8.78
CA ILE A 39 0.58 -1.23 -9.05
C ILE A 39 -0.63 -1.62 -9.91
N ALA A 40 -1.84 -1.20 -9.55
CA ALA A 40 -3.04 -1.48 -10.32
C ALA A 40 -2.94 -0.98 -11.78
N ARG A 41 -2.19 0.09 -12.05
CA ARG A 41 -1.92 0.53 -13.43
C ARG A 41 -0.91 -0.38 -14.13
N GLU A 42 0.18 -0.76 -13.48
CA GLU A 42 1.21 -1.63 -14.07
C GLU A 42 0.66 -3.02 -14.43
N TYR A 43 -0.33 -3.50 -13.67
CA TYR A 43 -0.98 -4.79 -13.89
C TYR A 43 -2.33 -4.71 -14.64
N ASP A 44 -2.72 -3.55 -15.18
CA ASP A 44 -3.99 -3.33 -15.91
C ASP A 44 -5.28 -3.64 -15.09
N LEU A 45 -5.21 -3.43 -13.77
CA LEU A 45 -6.27 -3.69 -12.79
C LEU A 45 -7.05 -2.42 -12.39
N GLN A 46 -6.94 -1.34 -13.16
CA GLN A 46 -7.51 -0.03 -12.78
C GLN A 46 -9.03 -0.06 -12.63
N ALA A 47 -9.70 -0.93 -13.37
CA ALA A 47 -11.15 -1.15 -13.34
C ALA A 47 -11.57 -2.33 -12.44
N ALA A 48 -10.60 -3.01 -11.81
CA ALA A 48 -10.81 -4.12 -10.90
C ALA A 48 -11.39 -3.61 -9.55
N PRO A 49 -12.08 -4.45 -8.78
CA PRO A 49 -12.51 -4.11 -7.43
C PRO A 49 -11.33 -3.88 -6.47
N ALA A 50 -11.62 -3.30 -5.30
CA ALA A 50 -10.60 -2.87 -4.33
C ALA A 50 -9.72 -4.02 -3.83
N ASP A 51 -10.34 -5.17 -3.54
CA ASP A 51 -9.67 -6.41 -3.10
C ASP A 51 -8.63 -6.89 -4.11
N GLU A 52 -8.95 -6.90 -5.40
CA GLU A 52 -8.02 -7.33 -6.44
C GLU A 52 -6.84 -6.35 -6.61
N GLN A 53 -7.11 -5.04 -6.55
CA GLN A 53 -6.04 -4.03 -6.62
C GLN A 53 -5.12 -4.07 -5.40
N VAL A 54 -5.69 -4.24 -4.20
CA VAL A 54 -4.94 -4.35 -2.96
C VAL A 54 -4.14 -5.65 -2.93
N GLN A 55 -4.73 -6.77 -3.31
CA GLN A 55 -4.03 -8.06 -3.36
C GLN A 55 -2.80 -7.98 -4.27
N ALA A 56 -2.93 -7.38 -5.47
CA ALA A 56 -1.78 -7.19 -6.36
C ALA A 56 -0.67 -6.32 -5.72
N PHE A 57 -1.04 -5.28 -4.98
CA PHE A 57 -0.08 -4.48 -4.22
C PHE A 57 0.59 -5.26 -3.08
N VAL A 58 -0.16 -6.05 -2.32
CA VAL A 58 0.38 -6.91 -1.25
C VAL A 58 1.33 -7.95 -1.83
N ASP A 59 0.94 -8.61 -2.92
CA ASP A 59 1.76 -9.62 -3.58
C ASP A 59 3.04 -9.01 -4.16
N ASP A 60 2.99 -7.77 -4.66
CA ASP A 60 4.17 -7.05 -5.13
C ASP A 60 5.10 -6.67 -3.98
N MET A 61 4.55 -6.18 -2.86
CA MET A 61 5.32 -5.68 -1.73
C MET A 61 5.89 -6.77 -0.82
N LEU A 62 5.23 -7.93 -0.73
CA LEU A 62 5.60 -8.98 0.21
C LEU A 62 6.30 -10.18 -0.48
N SER A 63 7.11 -10.87 0.29
CA SER A 63 7.63 -12.21 0.01
C SER A 63 7.68 -12.97 1.33
N ASP A 64 7.05 -14.16 1.38
CA ASP A 64 6.90 -14.97 2.60
C ASP A 64 6.28 -14.20 3.79
N GLY A 65 5.39 -13.24 3.51
CA GLY A 65 4.68 -12.45 4.52
C GLY A 65 5.43 -11.22 5.04
N GLU A 66 6.71 -11.06 4.65
CA GLU A 66 7.55 -9.91 4.99
C GLU A 66 7.71 -8.97 3.80
N VAL A 67 7.96 -7.68 4.07
CA VAL A 67 8.26 -6.72 3.00
C VAL A 67 9.53 -7.16 2.28
N ARG A 68 9.49 -7.18 0.95
CA ARG A 68 10.63 -7.61 0.13
C ARG A 68 11.88 -6.78 0.45
N PRO A 69 13.08 -7.39 0.49
CA PRO A 69 14.31 -6.69 0.86
C PRO A 69 14.61 -5.44 0.02
N GLU A 70 14.25 -5.43 -1.27
CA GLU A 70 14.41 -4.24 -2.11
C GLU A 70 13.65 -3.02 -1.59
N TYR A 71 12.46 -3.22 -1.06
CA TYR A 71 11.63 -2.15 -0.51
C TYR A 71 12.01 -1.84 0.94
N ASP A 72 12.28 -2.89 1.73
CA ASP A 72 12.64 -2.76 3.14
C ASP A 72 13.92 -1.95 3.34
N SER A 73 14.89 -2.08 2.44
CA SER A 73 16.14 -1.32 2.48
C SER A 73 16.03 0.12 1.97
N MET A 74 15.00 0.44 1.18
CA MET A 74 14.77 1.77 0.63
C MET A 74 13.95 2.68 1.55
N ALA A 75 13.14 2.09 2.45
CA ALA A 75 12.32 2.84 3.38
C ALA A 75 13.02 3.13 4.70
N ASP A 76 12.96 4.39 5.12
CA ASP A 76 13.19 4.76 6.52
C ASP A 76 11.89 4.55 7.30
N TRP A 77 11.70 3.33 7.81
CA TRP A 77 10.45 2.95 8.49
C TRP A 77 10.16 3.76 9.74
N ASP A 78 11.20 4.14 10.49
CA ASP A 78 11.04 4.96 11.69
C ASP A 78 10.56 6.37 11.31
N ALA A 79 11.10 6.95 10.24
CA ALA A 79 10.63 8.24 9.72
C ALA A 79 9.20 8.15 9.17
N LEU A 80 8.83 7.04 8.52
CA LEU A 80 7.46 6.81 8.04
C LEU A 80 6.48 6.68 9.22
N GLU A 81 6.82 5.93 10.26
CA GLU A 81 6.01 5.81 11.48
C GLU A 81 5.88 7.17 12.18
N ALA A 82 6.96 7.94 12.31
CA ALA A 82 6.90 9.27 12.92
C ALA A 82 6.00 10.26 12.15
N LYS A 83 5.92 10.11 10.82
CA LYS A 83 5.15 11.02 9.96
C LYS A 83 3.69 10.60 9.76
N HIS A 84 3.45 9.31 9.60
CA HIS A 84 2.13 8.76 9.22
C HIS A 84 1.52 7.90 10.32
N GLY A 85 2.31 7.56 11.34
CA GLY A 85 1.89 6.61 12.35
C GLY A 85 1.03 7.21 13.46
N ASP A 86 1.22 8.50 13.75
CA ASP A 86 0.49 9.25 14.78
C ASP A 86 -0.81 9.88 14.25
N THR A 87 -1.29 9.47 13.07
CA THR A 87 -2.60 9.88 12.56
C THR A 87 -3.70 9.11 13.29
N ALA A 88 -3.95 9.51 14.54
CA ALA A 88 -5.11 9.15 15.33
C ALA A 88 -5.70 10.42 15.95
N ASP A 89 -6.64 11.03 15.23
CA ASP A 89 -7.92 11.49 15.78
C ASP A 89 -8.97 11.49 14.65
#